data_AF-A0A166EQU1-F1
#
_entry.id   AF-A0A166EQU1-F1
#
_cell.length_a   1.000
_cell.length_b   1.000
_cell.length_c   1.000
_cell.angle_alpha   90.00
_cell.angle_beta   90.00
_cell.angle_gamma   90.00
#
_symmetry.space_group_name_H-M   'P 1'
#
loop_
_entity.id
_entity.type
_entity.pdbx_description
1 polymer ?
#
loop_
_entity_poly.entity_id
_entity_poly.type
_entity_poly.pdbx_seq_one_letter_code
_entity_poly.pdbx_strand_id
1 'polypeptide(L)'
;MRLSLPRLIAKRSNESKKSLDVDDASLQLEQMYAAEKAVNFRWISRLLATKSSYVLSPKDVAPPCISHFLAQIIQFAQLAIGISSPDFLFRNLDLLSRPDFPLDKSLYDALGGSIFIESFIGDVAQLQGYTVYRPEQKQLVVAFSGTTTVRQALHDVNALRVHYNGSPPHCLVHSGFYSLYRGIKELAIRSLRNSVQKFHPETIVCTGHSMGGAIAYFLCLDLMRDTEELLGKDMNIIVAVFGCPRLGNPELASYWRSLAESYREKHGPRSLLEVSVKGYNDGVPALPPAFLGYVHVCTNPYFLCEGQIYCVPPSECEHTVFTVAKDENSNTGPSIFPRGGHNYYVQDLEKLGRCMEWIDVVSSGEAGWEERYKKKKAQWEKKWMNRGSRGT
;
A
#
# COMPACT_ATOMS: atom_id res chain seq x y z
N MET A 1 -53.36 51.52 5.03
CA MET A 1 -54.39 51.16 4.04
C MET A 1 -53.81 50.07 3.15
N ARG A 2 -54.44 48.89 3.14
CA ARG A 2 -53.99 47.63 2.49
C ARG A 2 -54.10 47.71 0.97
N LEU A 3 -53.24 46.99 0.23
CA LEU A 3 -53.43 46.40 -1.13
C LEU A 3 -52.29 45.36 -1.35
N SER A 4 -52.55 44.04 -1.22
CA SER A 4 -52.73 42.98 -2.26
C SER A 4 -51.41 42.49 -2.90
N LEU A 5 -51.05 41.19 -2.94
CA LEU A 5 -51.49 40.12 -3.89
C LEU A 5 -50.73 38.77 -3.59
N PRO A 6 -50.94 37.62 -4.28
CA PRO A 6 -51.57 36.39 -3.75
C PRO A 6 -50.66 35.14 -3.61
N ARG A 7 -51.24 34.08 -3.00
CA ARG A 7 -50.70 32.72 -2.88
C ARG A 7 -50.38 32.07 -4.23
N LEU A 8 -49.21 31.45 -4.34
CA LEU A 8 -48.92 30.39 -5.31
C LEU A 8 -48.33 29.17 -4.60
N ILE A 9 -48.89 28.02 -4.96
CA ILE A 9 -48.71 26.70 -4.39
C ILE A 9 -47.34 26.14 -4.80
N ALA A 10 -46.47 25.86 -3.84
CA ALA A 10 -45.29 25.05 -4.06
C ALA A 10 -45.61 23.58 -3.70
N LYS A 11 -45.84 22.75 -4.73
CA LYS A 11 -45.76 21.30 -4.60
C LYS A 11 -44.35 20.94 -4.14
N ARG A 12 -44.19 20.47 -2.90
CA ARG A 12 -43.00 19.72 -2.49
C ARG A 12 -43.04 18.37 -3.21
N SER A 13 -42.19 18.20 -4.21
CA SER A 13 -41.82 16.87 -4.70
C SER A 13 -41.08 16.16 -3.56
N ASN A 14 -41.65 15.06 -3.09
CA ASN A 14 -40.93 14.04 -2.34
C ASN A 14 -39.92 13.40 -3.29
N GLU A 15 -38.69 13.92 -3.33
CA GLU A 15 -37.55 13.10 -3.73
C GLU A 15 -36.95 12.53 -2.45
N SER A 16 -37.18 11.23 -2.28
CA SER A 16 -36.55 10.43 -1.23
C SER A 16 -35.04 10.48 -1.42
N LYS A 17 -34.36 11.16 -0.48
CA LYS A 17 -33.00 10.78 -0.13
C LYS A 17 -33.07 9.33 0.35
N LYS A 18 -32.76 8.37 -0.53
CA LYS A 18 -32.53 6.98 -0.15
C LYS A 18 -31.41 6.99 0.90
N SER A 19 -31.77 6.81 2.16
CA SER A 19 -30.91 6.15 3.12
C SER A 19 -30.53 4.82 2.50
N LEU A 20 -29.24 4.55 2.32
CA LEU A 20 -28.79 3.19 2.10
C LEU A 20 -29.19 2.40 3.36
N ASP A 21 -30.16 1.51 3.23
CA ASP A 21 -30.62 0.68 4.34
C ASP A 21 -29.43 -0.16 4.86
N VAL A 22 -29.33 -0.31 6.18
CA VAL A 22 -28.25 -1.03 6.86
C VAL A 22 -28.07 -2.46 6.32
N ASP A 23 -29.16 -3.06 5.82
CA ASP A 23 -29.18 -4.39 5.20
C ASP A 23 -28.46 -4.44 3.83
N ASP A 24 -28.39 -3.32 3.09
CA ASP A 24 -27.67 -3.25 1.82
C ASP A 24 -26.15 -3.16 2.05
N ALA A 25 -25.71 -2.43 3.09
CA ALA A 25 -24.30 -2.31 3.44
C ALA A 25 -23.72 -3.63 3.97
N SER A 26 -24.47 -4.37 4.79
CA SER A 26 -24.06 -5.69 5.28
C SER A 26 -23.97 -6.71 4.15
N LEU A 27 -24.94 -6.71 3.22
CA LEU A 27 -24.93 -7.57 2.04
C LEU A 27 -23.74 -7.27 1.11
N GLN A 28 -23.45 -6.00 0.86
CA GLN A 28 -22.28 -5.58 0.06
C GLN A 28 -20.97 -6.08 0.69
N LEU A 29 -20.86 -5.99 2.01
CA LEU A 29 -19.70 -6.47 2.75
C LEU A 29 -19.54 -8.00 2.67
N GLU A 30 -20.63 -8.75 2.81
CA GLU A 30 -20.61 -10.20 2.64
C GLU A 30 -20.19 -10.59 1.22
N GLN A 31 -20.73 -9.91 0.20
CA GLN A 31 -20.36 -10.14 -1.20
C GLN A 31 -18.88 -9.84 -1.46
N MET A 32 -18.35 -8.76 -0.88
CA MET A 32 -16.93 -8.41 -0.98
C MET A 32 -16.06 -9.55 -0.45
N TYR A 33 -16.33 -10.05 0.76
CA TYR A 33 -15.56 -11.13 1.35
C TYR A 33 -15.76 -12.48 0.66
N ALA A 34 -16.96 -12.78 0.16
CA ALA A 34 -17.23 -13.98 -0.60
C ALA A 34 -16.52 -13.97 -1.97
N ALA A 35 -16.16 -12.79 -2.47
CA ALA A 35 -15.44 -12.60 -3.72
C ALA A 35 -13.90 -12.64 -3.58
N GLU A 36 -13.36 -12.76 -2.36
CA GLU A 36 -11.92 -12.95 -2.13
C GLU A 36 -11.40 -14.16 -2.88
N LYS A 37 -10.27 -13.97 -3.58
CA LYS A 37 -9.53 -15.06 -4.23
C LYS A 37 -8.09 -15.14 -3.76
N ALA A 38 -7.49 -14.00 -3.41
CA ALA A 38 -6.12 -13.97 -2.93
C ALA A 38 -6.04 -14.32 -1.43
N VAL A 39 -4.85 -14.76 -1.01
CA VAL A 39 -4.62 -15.15 0.37
C VAL A 39 -4.47 -13.90 1.23
N ASN A 40 -5.35 -13.72 2.20
CA ASN A 40 -5.31 -12.58 3.14
C ASN A 40 -4.45 -12.82 4.39
N PHE A 41 -3.83 -14.00 4.50
CA PHE A 41 -2.90 -14.39 5.57
C PHE A 41 -3.46 -14.29 7.02
N ARG A 42 -4.78 -14.17 7.19
CA ARG A 42 -5.44 -14.09 8.50
C ARG A 42 -5.11 -15.26 9.44
N TRP A 43 -4.96 -16.46 8.88
CA TRP A 43 -4.58 -17.65 9.65
C TRP A 43 -3.15 -17.56 10.19
N ILE A 44 -2.22 -16.93 9.45
CA ILE A 44 -0.85 -16.67 9.89
C ILE A 44 -0.86 -15.66 11.04
N SER A 45 -1.67 -14.60 10.91
CA SER A 45 -1.84 -13.65 12.02
C SER A 45 -2.32 -14.33 13.30
N ARG A 46 -3.14 -15.38 13.22
CA ARG A 46 -3.60 -16.11 14.42
C ARG A 46 -2.51 -16.99 15.05
N LEU A 47 -1.62 -17.54 14.23
CA LEU A 47 -0.62 -18.52 14.68
C LEU A 47 0.73 -17.89 15.05
N LEU A 48 1.15 -16.86 14.33
CA LEU A 48 2.54 -16.38 14.33
C LEU A 48 2.67 -14.90 14.72
N ALA A 49 1.56 -14.18 14.85
CA ALA A 49 1.60 -12.78 15.26
C ALA A 49 2.09 -12.63 16.70
N THR A 50 2.88 -11.58 16.91
CA THR A 50 3.23 -11.09 18.24
C THR A 50 2.15 -10.09 18.67
N LYS A 51 1.41 -10.43 19.74
CA LYS A 51 0.38 -9.56 20.31
C LYS A 51 0.98 -8.62 21.36
N SER A 52 0.71 -7.33 21.23
CA SER A 52 1.11 -6.33 22.23
C SER A 52 0.17 -6.36 23.44
N SER A 53 0.72 -6.10 24.63
CA SER A 53 -0.07 -5.80 25.84
C SER A 53 -0.55 -4.34 25.87
N TYR A 54 0.05 -3.46 25.07
CA TYR A 54 -0.37 -2.08 24.91
C TYR A 54 -1.72 -2.01 24.18
N VAL A 55 -2.64 -1.22 24.74
CA VAL A 55 -3.96 -0.97 24.14
C VAL A 55 -3.90 0.38 23.47
N LEU A 56 -4.03 0.38 22.13
CA LEU A 56 -4.13 1.61 21.34
C LEU A 56 -5.45 2.32 21.65
N SER A 57 -5.43 3.63 21.77
CA SER A 57 -6.62 4.44 22.07
C SER A 57 -6.65 5.73 21.22
N PRO A 58 -7.68 6.59 21.38
CA PRO A 58 -7.76 7.85 20.63
C PRO A 58 -6.52 8.75 20.74
N LYS A 59 -5.74 8.65 21.83
CA LYS A 59 -4.48 9.40 22.00
C LYS A 59 -3.38 8.96 21.03
N ASP A 60 -3.47 7.73 20.54
CA ASP A 60 -2.48 7.12 19.65
C ASP A 60 -2.89 7.31 18.18
N VAL A 61 -4.02 7.96 17.88
CA VAL A 61 -4.46 8.24 16.51
C VAL A 61 -3.40 9.07 15.78
N ALA A 62 -2.99 8.60 14.61
CA ALA A 62 -2.02 9.29 13.79
C ALA A 62 -2.56 10.66 13.33
N PRO A 63 -1.70 11.69 13.24
CA PRO A 63 -2.11 13.00 12.73
C PRO A 63 -2.76 12.90 11.34
N PRO A 64 -3.78 13.71 11.02
CA PRO A 64 -4.48 13.65 9.73
C PRO A 64 -3.56 13.75 8.51
N CYS A 65 -2.46 14.51 8.62
CA CYS A 65 -1.47 14.62 7.55
C CYS A 65 -0.76 13.30 7.22
N ILE A 66 -0.48 12.46 8.23
CA ILE A 66 0.09 11.13 8.03
C ILE A 66 -0.92 10.21 7.37
N SER A 67 -2.17 10.22 7.84
CA SER A 67 -3.23 9.41 7.25
C SER A 67 -3.48 9.77 5.78
N HIS A 68 -3.51 11.07 5.46
CA HIS A 68 -3.63 11.55 4.08
C HIS A 68 -2.41 11.15 3.24
N PHE A 69 -1.19 11.36 3.73
CA PHE A 69 0.03 10.96 3.04
C PHE A 69 0.04 9.45 2.72
N LEU A 70 -0.32 8.61 3.69
CA LEU A 70 -0.38 7.17 3.51
C LEU A 70 -1.43 6.74 2.48
N ALA A 71 -2.61 7.38 2.50
CA ALA A 71 -3.68 7.15 1.52
C ALA A 71 -3.27 7.54 0.09
N GLN A 72 -2.35 8.49 -0.06
CA GLN A 72 -1.77 8.85 -1.36
C GLN A 72 -0.70 7.86 -1.82
N ILE A 73 0.28 7.57 -0.96
CA ILE A 73 1.44 6.76 -1.37
C ILE A 73 1.07 5.29 -1.62
N ILE A 74 0.08 4.75 -0.91
CA ILE A 74 -0.37 3.38 -1.14
C ILE A 74 -0.87 3.15 -2.56
N GLN A 75 -1.45 4.16 -3.21
CA GLN A 75 -1.95 4.05 -4.59
C GLN A 75 -0.82 3.59 -5.52
N PHE A 76 0.39 4.17 -5.38
CA PHE A 76 1.56 3.76 -6.15
C PHE A 76 2.04 2.33 -5.81
N ALA A 77 2.01 1.94 -4.53
CA ALA A 77 2.32 0.56 -4.16
C ALA A 77 1.34 -0.45 -4.77
N GLN A 78 0.05 -0.09 -4.87
CA GLN A 78 -0.99 -0.95 -5.44
C GLN A 78 -0.89 -1.07 -6.95
N LEU A 79 -0.49 0.00 -7.65
CA LEU A 79 -0.25 -0.05 -9.10
C LEU A 79 0.95 -0.94 -9.46
N ALA A 80 1.85 -1.21 -8.50
CA ALA A 80 2.98 -2.10 -8.70
C ALA A 80 2.62 -3.59 -8.71
N ILE A 81 1.38 -4.01 -8.42
CA ILE A 81 0.99 -5.42 -8.18
C ILE A 81 1.20 -6.36 -9.40
N GLY A 82 1.51 -5.80 -10.57
CA GLY A 82 2.02 -6.56 -11.71
C GLY A 82 0.98 -7.38 -12.47
N ILE A 83 -0.30 -7.03 -12.31
CA ILE A 83 -1.41 -7.59 -13.10
C ILE A 83 -1.56 -6.86 -14.43
N SER A 84 -1.29 -5.55 -14.44
CA SER A 84 -1.29 -4.73 -15.65
C SER A 84 -0.01 -3.92 -15.70
N SER A 85 0.51 -3.67 -16.91
CA SER A 85 1.71 -2.86 -17.08
C SER A 85 1.49 -1.44 -16.52
N PRO A 86 2.36 -0.94 -15.62
CA PRO A 86 2.27 0.44 -15.13
C PRO A 86 2.22 1.47 -16.26
N ASP A 87 2.97 1.25 -17.34
CA ASP A 87 2.93 2.11 -18.53
C ASP A 87 1.52 2.22 -19.13
N PHE A 88 0.81 1.10 -19.27
CA PHE A 88 -0.57 1.10 -19.75
C PHE A 88 -1.49 1.87 -18.80
N LEU A 89 -1.33 1.69 -17.49
CA LEU A 89 -2.16 2.36 -16.48
C LEU A 89 -1.99 3.87 -16.53
N PHE A 90 -0.75 4.36 -16.55
CA PHE A 90 -0.47 5.80 -16.61
C PHE A 90 -0.87 6.42 -17.96
N ARG A 91 -0.68 5.72 -19.09
CA ARG A 91 -1.15 6.20 -20.41
C ARG A 91 -2.67 6.31 -20.51
N ASN A 92 -3.41 5.52 -19.72
CA ASN A 92 -4.88 5.50 -19.73
C ASN A 92 -5.48 6.11 -18.45
N LEU A 93 -4.70 6.82 -17.64
CA LEU A 93 -5.12 7.24 -16.30
C LEU A 93 -6.40 8.10 -16.32
N ASP A 94 -6.52 9.04 -17.25
CA ASP A 94 -7.72 9.90 -17.36
C ASP A 94 -9.01 9.12 -17.58
N LEU A 95 -8.93 8.00 -18.30
CA LEU A 95 -10.05 7.09 -18.53
C LEU A 95 -10.27 6.20 -17.30
N LEU A 96 -9.20 5.60 -16.78
CA LEU A 96 -9.24 4.70 -15.63
C LEU A 96 -9.69 5.39 -14.34
N SER A 97 -9.58 6.71 -14.28
CA SER A 97 -10.02 7.54 -13.16
C SER A 97 -11.45 8.05 -13.24
N ARG A 98 -12.18 7.72 -14.32
CA ARG A 98 -13.60 8.02 -14.42
C ARG A 98 -14.41 7.13 -13.47
N PRO A 99 -15.63 7.57 -13.08
CA PRO A 99 -16.59 6.68 -12.44
C PRO A 99 -16.73 5.38 -13.25
N ASP A 100 -16.90 4.27 -12.53
CA ASP A 100 -16.98 2.90 -13.03
C ASP A 100 -15.67 2.18 -13.39
N PHE A 101 -14.55 2.88 -13.46
CA PHE A 101 -13.24 2.29 -13.72
C PHE A 101 -12.44 2.04 -12.42
N PRO A 102 -11.39 1.19 -12.45
CA PRO A 102 -10.76 0.72 -11.22
C PRO A 102 -9.96 1.77 -10.45
N LEU A 103 -9.57 2.88 -11.09
CA LEU A 103 -8.77 3.94 -10.50
C LEU A 103 -9.60 5.21 -10.25
N ASP A 104 -10.88 5.03 -9.93
CA ASP A 104 -11.84 6.10 -9.62
C ASP A 104 -11.19 7.20 -8.77
N LYS A 105 -11.27 8.45 -9.24
CA LYS A 105 -10.61 9.60 -8.62
C LYS A 105 -11.03 9.87 -7.16
N SER A 106 -12.19 9.37 -6.73
CA SER A 106 -12.61 9.44 -5.33
C SER A 106 -11.77 8.55 -4.39
N LEU A 107 -11.10 7.52 -4.93
CA LEU A 107 -10.24 6.59 -4.21
C LEU A 107 -8.76 6.70 -4.61
N TYR A 108 -8.48 7.14 -5.84
CA TYR A 108 -7.14 7.27 -6.43
C TYR A 108 -6.85 8.70 -6.89
N ASP A 109 -6.86 9.64 -5.94
CA ASP A 109 -6.65 11.06 -6.16
C ASP A 109 -5.17 11.48 -6.35
N ALA A 110 -4.21 10.62 -5.96
CA ALA A 110 -2.79 10.97 -5.91
C ALA A 110 -2.02 10.67 -7.20
N LEU A 111 -2.61 9.88 -8.10
CA LEU A 111 -1.98 9.46 -9.36
C LEU A 111 -1.97 10.60 -10.39
N GLY A 112 -2.97 11.48 -10.36
CA GLY A 112 -3.12 12.59 -11.31
C GLY A 112 -1.90 13.51 -11.34
N GLY A 113 -1.57 14.03 -12.52
CA GLY A 113 -0.42 14.94 -12.71
C GLY A 113 0.96 14.25 -12.64
N SER A 114 1.00 12.94 -12.37
CA SER A 114 2.24 12.18 -12.34
C SER A 114 2.76 11.87 -13.75
N ILE A 115 4.08 11.90 -13.92
CA ILE A 115 4.79 11.57 -15.16
C ILE A 115 5.42 10.18 -15.02
N PHE A 116 4.87 9.20 -15.73
CA PHE A 116 5.48 7.87 -15.80
C PHE A 116 6.86 7.93 -16.45
N ILE A 117 7.86 7.30 -15.83
CA ILE A 117 9.25 7.29 -16.34
C ILE A 117 9.52 5.98 -17.07
N GLU A 118 9.56 4.88 -16.32
CA GLU A 118 9.82 3.55 -16.85
C GLU A 118 9.35 2.47 -15.87
N SER A 119 9.12 1.28 -16.41
CA SER A 119 8.97 0.03 -15.65
C SER A 119 10.15 -0.88 -15.95
N PHE A 120 10.59 -1.63 -14.95
CA PHE A 120 11.71 -2.54 -15.06
C PHE A 120 11.38 -3.87 -14.38
N ILE A 121 11.99 -4.94 -14.87
CA ILE A 121 11.77 -6.31 -14.41
C ILE A 121 13.11 -6.89 -14.00
N GLY A 122 13.24 -7.32 -12.75
CA GLY A 122 14.42 -7.99 -12.22
C GLY A 122 14.57 -9.40 -12.78
N ASP A 123 15.80 -9.89 -12.84
CA ASP A 123 16.14 -11.23 -13.35
C ASP A 123 15.69 -12.38 -12.41
N VAL A 124 15.53 -12.10 -11.11
CA VAL A 124 15.00 -13.04 -10.12
C VAL A 124 13.48 -12.93 -10.02
N ALA A 125 12.80 -14.05 -10.27
CA ALA A 125 11.34 -14.21 -10.16
C ALA A 125 10.50 -13.17 -10.92
N GLN A 126 11.08 -12.50 -11.92
CA GLN A 126 10.42 -11.45 -12.69
C GLN A 126 9.81 -10.35 -11.80
N LEU A 127 10.50 -10.00 -10.70
CA LEU A 127 10.09 -8.92 -9.81
C LEU A 127 9.92 -7.63 -10.62
N GLN A 128 8.76 -6.98 -10.49
CA GLN A 128 8.50 -5.75 -11.21
C GLN A 128 8.74 -4.54 -10.31
N GLY A 129 9.23 -3.46 -10.90
CA GLY A 129 9.26 -2.15 -10.28
C GLY A 129 9.05 -1.08 -11.33
N TYR A 130 8.69 0.11 -10.89
CA TYR A 130 8.57 1.26 -11.79
C TYR A 130 8.91 2.55 -11.08
N THR A 131 9.18 3.58 -11.88
CA THR A 131 9.45 4.93 -11.40
C THR A 131 8.48 5.93 -12.02
N VAL A 132 8.01 6.85 -11.20
CA VAL A 132 7.11 7.93 -11.60
C VAL A 132 7.53 9.23 -10.92
N TYR A 133 7.53 10.33 -11.66
CA TYR A 133 7.80 11.65 -11.12
C TYR A 133 6.49 12.39 -10.83
N ARG A 134 6.39 13.04 -9.67
CA ARG A 134 5.26 13.86 -9.22
C ARG A 134 5.70 15.32 -9.18
N PRO A 135 5.44 16.12 -10.23
CA PRO A 135 5.97 17.48 -10.35
C PRO A 135 5.50 18.42 -9.23
N GLU A 136 4.22 18.35 -8.86
CA GLU A 136 3.64 19.22 -7.82
C GLU A 136 4.31 19.03 -6.45
N GLN A 137 4.69 17.80 -6.12
CA GLN A 137 5.36 17.45 -4.87
C GLN A 137 6.90 17.41 -5.01
N LYS A 138 7.43 17.62 -6.23
CA LYS A 138 8.85 17.38 -6.58
C LYS A 138 9.37 16.03 -6.07
N GLN A 139 8.54 15.00 -6.20
CA GLN A 139 8.80 13.66 -5.68
C GLN A 139 9.07 12.67 -6.80
N LEU A 140 10.10 11.85 -6.64
CA LEU A 140 10.33 10.69 -7.47
C LEU A 140 9.91 9.44 -6.69
N VAL A 141 8.83 8.79 -7.12
CA VAL A 141 8.32 7.57 -6.48
C VAL A 141 8.87 6.36 -7.22
N VAL A 142 9.49 5.44 -6.49
CA VAL A 142 9.88 4.11 -6.97
C VAL A 142 9.08 3.07 -6.20
N ALA A 143 8.28 2.30 -6.92
CA ALA A 143 7.38 1.31 -6.37
C ALA A 143 7.74 -0.10 -6.84
N PHE A 144 7.69 -1.06 -5.91
CA PHE A 144 8.01 -2.46 -6.16
C PHE A 144 6.81 -3.35 -5.97
N SER A 145 6.66 -4.34 -6.86
CA SER A 145 5.55 -5.28 -6.82
C SER A 145 5.64 -6.19 -5.59
N GLY A 146 4.47 -6.48 -5.00
CA GLY A 146 4.30 -7.74 -4.30
C GLY A 146 4.36 -8.88 -5.32
N THR A 147 4.85 -10.05 -4.93
CA THR A 147 4.85 -11.22 -5.82
C THR A 147 3.55 -12.00 -5.64
N THR A 148 2.90 -12.44 -6.73
CA THR A 148 1.72 -13.33 -6.65
C THR A 148 2.03 -14.66 -5.97
N THR A 149 3.30 -15.03 -5.92
CA THR A 149 3.84 -16.16 -5.17
C THR A 149 4.27 -15.82 -3.75
N VAL A 150 3.82 -14.70 -3.13
CA VAL A 150 4.15 -14.36 -1.71
C VAL A 150 4.00 -15.57 -0.78
N ARG A 151 3.01 -16.45 -1.02
CA ARG A 151 2.90 -17.74 -0.31
C ARG A 151 4.13 -18.65 -0.50
N GLN A 152 4.60 -18.86 -1.74
CA GLN A 152 5.86 -19.58 -2.02
C GLN A 152 7.08 -18.80 -1.54
N ALA A 153 7.14 -17.47 -1.69
CA ALA A 153 8.25 -16.67 -1.15
C ALA A 153 8.36 -16.79 0.39
N LEU A 154 7.24 -17.02 1.07
CA LEU A 154 7.16 -17.24 2.51
C LEU A 154 7.36 -18.71 2.94
N HIS A 155 7.18 -19.68 2.02
CA HIS A 155 7.27 -21.12 2.28
C HIS A 155 8.51 -21.81 1.65
N ASP A 156 8.84 -21.52 0.39
CA ASP A 156 9.91 -22.11 -0.42
C ASP A 156 11.27 -21.40 -0.23
N VAL A 157 11.26 -20.11 0.15
CA VAL A 157 12.51 -19.44 0.52
C VAL A 157 12.89 -19.93 1.90
N ASN A 158 13.77 -20.92 1.92
CA ASN A 158 14.59 -21.26 3.06
C ASN A 158 14.77 -20.03 3.97
N ALA A 159 14.20 -20.03 5.19
CA ALA A 159 14.33 -18.97 6.20
C ALA A 159 15.80 -18.70 6.64
N LEU A 160 16.75 -19.26 5.88
CA LEU A 160 18.15 -18.94 5.85
C LEU A 160 18.37 -17.45 5.67
N ARG A 161 19.20 -16.98 6.57
CA ARG A 161 19.74 -15.65 6.58
C ARG A 161 21.06 -15.63 5.82
N VAL A 162 21.32 -14.53 5.12
CA VAL A 162 22.60 -14.26 4.48
C VAL A 162 23.14 -12.92 4.94
N HIS A 163 24.45 -12.73 4.88
CA HIS A 163 25.05 -11.43 5.17
C HIS A 163 24.61 -10.39 4.13
N TYR A 164 24.32 -9.17 4.59
CA TYR A 164 24.02 -8.06 3.69
C TYR A 164 25.33 -7.37 3.26
N ASN A 165 25.66 -7.43 1.98
CA ASN A 165 26.93 -6.90 1.50
C ASN A 165 27.06 -5.40 1.80
N GLY A 166 28.22 -4.98 2.30
CA GLY A 166 28.50 -3.60 2.69
C GLY A 166 27.95 -3.19 4.06
N SER A 167 27.38 -4.12 4.84
CA SER A 167 27.02 -3.90 6.24
C SER A 167 28.06 -4.46 7.23
N PRO A 168 28.00 -4.08 8.52
CA PRO A 168 28.84 -4.66 9.57
C PRO A 168 28.74 -6.20 9.66
N PRO A 169 29.71 -6.87 10.30
CA PRO A 169 29.64 -8.30 10.56
C PRO A 169 28.33 -8.71 11.24
N HIS A 170 27.83 -9.89 10.92
CA HIS A 170 26.59 -10.47 11.48
C HIS A 170 25.30 -9.70 11.17
N CYS A 171 25.31 -8.68 10.32
CA CYS A 171 24.09 -8.10 9.77
C CYS A 171 23.50 -9.06 8.73
N LEU A 172 22.40 -9.71 9.11
CA LEU A 172 21.81 -10.83 8.40
C LEU A 172 20.40 -10.50 7.90
N VAL A 173 20.13 -10.84 6.64
CA VAL A 173 18.87 -10.54 5.95
C VAL A 173 18.25 -11.82 5.39
N HIS A 174 16.94 -11.78 5.16
CA HIS A 174 16.21 -12.87 4.52
C HIS A 174 16.76 -13.12 3.10
N SER A 175 17.25 -14.33 2.84
CA SER A 175 17.98 -14.66 1.61
C SER A 175 17.19 -14.40 0.33
N GLY A 176 15.90 -14.76 0.29
CA GLY A 176 15.07 -14.55 -0.89
C GLY A 176 14.74 -13.09 -1.16
N PHE A 177 14.43 -12.30 -0.12
CA PHE A 177 14.17 -10.86 -0.31
C PHE A 177 15.42 -10.15 -0.78
N TYR A 178 16.59 -10.54 -0.26
CA TYR A 178 17.85 -9.97 -0.71
C TYR A 178 18.21 -10.42 -2.13
N SER A 179 17.96 -11.67 -2.51
CA SER A 179 18.16 -12.15 -3.88
C SER A 179 17.33 -11.37 -4.89
N LEU A 180 16.03 -11.18 -4.60
CA LEU A 180 15.11 -10.37 -5.40
C LEU A 180 15.60 -8.92 -5.53
N TYR A 181 16.02 -8.31 -4.42
CA TYR A 181 16.55 -6.96 -4.43
C TYR A 181 17.81 -6.84 -5.32
N ARG A 182 18.78 -7.75 -5.16
CA ARG A 182 20.00 -7.73 -6.00
C ARG A 182 19.68 -7.85 -7.49
N GLY A 183 18.67 -8.65 -7.85
CA GLY A 183 18.25 -8.82 -9.24
C GLY A 183 17.58 -7.61 -9.89
N ILE A 184 17.10 -6.64 -9.09
CA ILE A 184 16.42 -5.44 -9.59
C ILE A 184 17.17 -4.12 -9.27
N LYS A 185 18.12 -4.17 -8.33
CA LYS A 185 18.82 -3.01 -7.76
C LYS A 185 19.36 -2.05 -8.83
N GLU A 186 20.16 -2.55 -9.77
CA GLU A 186 20.83 -1.71 -10.77
C GLU A 186 19.83 -1.03 -11.71
N LEU A 187 18.72 -1.70 -12.03
CA LEU A 187 17.66 -1.12 -12.85
C LEU A 187 16.98 0.05 -12.12
N ALA A 188 16.64 -0.15 -10.84
CA ALA A 188 16.03 0.88 -10.01
C ALA A 188 16.97 2.08 -9.78
N ILE A 189 18.23 1.85 -9.44
CA ILE A 189 19.23 2.92 -9.23
C ILE A 189 19.46 3.71 -10.51
N ARG A 190 19.59 3.04 -11.65
CA ARG A 190 19.76 3.70 -12.95
C ARG A 190 18.56 4.58 -13.31
N SER A 191 17.33 4.07 -13.11
CA SER A 191 16.10 4.85 -13.30
C SER A 191 16.11 6.10 -12.42
N LEU A 192 16.37 5.93 -11.11
CA LEU A 192 16.44 7.05 -10.18
C LEU A 192 17.49 8.09 -10.58
N ARG A 193 18.72 7.67 -10.90
CA ARG A 193 19.81 8.56 -11.29
C ARG A 193 19.45 9.38 -12.53
N ASN A 194 18.92 8.73 -13.57
CA ASN A 194 18.51 9.40 -14.80
C ASN A 194 17.37 10.39 -14.53
N SER A 195 16.40 10.00 -13.71
CA SER A 195 15.29 10.87 -13.32
C SER A 195 15.75 12.05 -12.47
N VAL A 196 16.68 11.87 -11.55
CA VAL A 196 17.21 12.96 -10.72
C VAL A 196 17.89 14.01 -11.59
N GLN A 197 18.74 13.59 -12.54
CA GLN A 197 19.39 14.49 -13.49
C GLN A 197 18.39 15.25 -14.37
N LYS A 198 17.27 14.61 -14.73
CA LYS A 198 16.28 15.20 -15.63
C LYS A 198 15.31 16.13 -14.91
N PHE A 199 14.80 15.73 -13.75
CA PHE A 199 13.66 16.38 -13.10
C PHE A 199 14.02 17.17 -11.84
N HIS A 200 15.23 16.99 -11.30
CA HIS A 200 15.70 17.67 -10.08
C HIS A 200 14.69 17.55 -8.91
N PRO A 201 14.23 16.33 -8.56
CA PRO A 201 13.30 16.14 -7.45
C PRO A 201 13.97 16.52 -6.12
N GLU A 202 13.16 16.89 -5.12
CA GLU A 202 13.62 17.16 -3.75
C GLU A 202 13.47 15.93 -2.85
N THR A 203 12.73 14.92 -3.28
CA THR A 203 12.40 13.74 -2.48
C THR A 203 12.32 12.48 -3.32
N ILE A 204 12.88 11.39 -2.82
CA ILE A 204 12.64 10.04 -3.34
C ILE A 204 11.73 9.29 -2.39
N VAL A 205 10.68 8.67 -2.92
CA VAL A 205 9.76 7.83 -2.18
C VAL A 205 9.94 6.38 -2.61
N CYS A 206 10.50 5.55 -1.74
CA CYS A 206 10.56 4.11 -1.89
C CYS A 206 9.29 3.50 -1.30
N THR A 207 8.49 2.82 -2.11
CA THR A 207 7.21 2.26 -1.66
C THR A 207 6.97 0.83 -2.15
N GLY A 208 6.12 0.11 -1.44
CA GLY A 208 5.73 -1.24 -1.81
C GLY A 208 4.75 -1.85 -0.81
N HIS A 209 3.90 -2.73 -1.33
CA HIS A 209 3.02 -3.56 -0.52
C HIS A 209 3.61 -4.97 -0.39
N SER A 210 3.37 -5.64 0.74
CA SER A 210 3.84 -7.00 0.98
C SER A 210 5.37 -7.09 0.85
N MET A 211 5.84 -8.11 0.13
CA MET A 211 7.23 -8.31 -0.28
C MET A 211 7.86 -7.08 -0.95
N GLY A 212 7.11 -6.29 -1.72
CA GLY A 212 7.61 -5.06 -2.34
C GLY A 212 8.10 -4.04 -1.31
N GLY A 213 7.52 -4.05 -0.10
CA GLY A 213 8.00 -3.25 1.03
C GLY A 213 9.40 -3.66 1.50
N ALA A 214 9.72 -4.95 1.48
CA ALA A 214 11.08 -5.41 1.83
C ALA A 214 12.12 -4.94 0.81
N ILE A 215 11.76 -4.95 -0.48
CA ILE A 215 12.61 -4.44 -1.57
C ILE A 215 12.80 -2.92 -1.44
N ALA A 216 11.74 -2.18 -1.11
CA ALA A 216 11.80 -0.74 -0.88
C ALA A 216 12.75 -0.37 0.29
N TYR A 217 12.74 -1.14 1.38
CA TYR A 217 13.70 -0.97 2.48
C TYR A 217 15.14 -1.23 2.06
N PHE A 218 15.41 -2.30 1.30
CA PHE A 218 16.78 -2.55 0.83
C PHE A 218 17.27 -1.47 -0.13
N LEU A 219 16.41 -0.93 -1.00
CA LEU A 219 16.75 0.23 -1.80
C LEU A 219 17.08 1.42 -0.89
N CYS A 220 16.24 1.71 0.10
CA CYS A 220 16.44 2.83 1.01
C CYS A 220 17.75 2.70 1.82
N LEU A 221 18.15 1.49 2.23
CA LEU A 221 19.45 1.23 2.85
C LEU A 221 20.61 1.66 1.95
N ASP A 222 20.58 1.22 0.69
CA ASP A 222 21.63 1.57 -0.28
C ASP A 222 21.60 3.06 -0.62
N LEU A 223 20.42 3.69 -0.70
CA LEU A 223 20.32 5.13 -0.85
C LEU A 223 20.96 5.83 0.35
N MET A 224 20.55 5.55 1.59
CA MET A 224 21.14 6.21 2.77
C MET A 224 22.66 6.05 2.86
N ARG A 225 23.20 4.89 2.46
CA ARG A 225 24.64 4.63 2.46
C ARG A 225 25.38 5.43 1.38
N ASP A 226 24.86 5.46 0.17
CA ASP A 226 25.59 5.90 -1.03
C ASP A 226 24.94 7.12 -1.73
N THR A 227 24.05 7.87 -1.05
CA THR A 227 23.19 8.92 -1.65
C THR A 227 23.96 9.92 -2.51
N GLU A 228 25.07 10.46 -2.02
CA GLU A 228 25.81 11.49 -2.76
C GLU A 228 26.38 10.96 -4.08
N GLU A 229 26.87 9.72 -4.07
CA GLU A 229 27.36 9.03 -5.27
C GLU A 229 26.20 8.71 -6.23
N LEU A 230 25.05 8.32 -5.69
CA LEU A 230 23.93 7.84 -6.48
C LEU A 230 23.05 8.96 -7.05
N LEU A 231 22.84 10.05 -6.30
CA LEU A 231 21.74 11.00 -6.49
C LEU A 231 22.12 12.47 -6.26
N GLY A 232 23.29 12.78 -5.71
CA GLY A 232 23.72 14.15 -5.40
C GLY A 232 23.43 14.59 -3.96
N LYS A 233 23.73 15.86 -3.65
CA LYS A 233 23.59 16.43 -2.30
C LYS A 233 22.14 16.85 -2.03
N ASP A 234 21.73 16.77 -0.76
CA ASP A 234 20.45 17.31 -0.23
C ASP A 234 19.16 16.62 -0.71
N MET A 235 19.18 15.30 -0.86
CA MET A 235 17.98 14.51 -1.18
C MET A 235 17.19 14.15 0.09
N ASN A 236 15.87 14.33 0.09
CA ASN A 236 15.03 13.70 1.12
C ASN A 236 14.64 12.28 0.69
N ILE A 237 14.62 11.34 1.64
CA ILE A 237 14.22 9.96 1.39
C ILE A 237 12.98 9.65 2.22
N ILE A 238 11.98 9.05 1.60
CA ILE A 238 10.82 8.49 2.29
C ILE A 238 10.75 7.02 1.98
N VAL A 239 10.68 6.18 3.01
CA VAL A 239 10.27 4.79 2.88
C VAL A 239 8.86 4.65 3.42
N ALA A 240 7.93 4.25 2.57
CA ALA A 240 6.52 4.10 2.92
C ALA A 240 6.02 2.72 2.46
N VAL A 241 5.78 1.81 3.40
CA VAL A 241 5.49 0.41 3.08
C VAL A 241 4.26 -0.11 3.82
N PHE A 242 3.60 -1.09 3.22
CA PHE A 242 2.30 -1.59 3.67
C PHE A 242 2.33 -3.11 3.77
N GLY A 243 2.06 -3.67 4.95
CA GLY A 243 2.07 -5.12 5.16
C GLY A 243 3.44 -5.76 4.93
N CYS A 244 4.51 -5.00 5.19
CA CYS A 244 5.88 -5.47 4.98
C CYS A 244 6.23 -6.62 5.96
N PRO A 245 6.83 -7.72 5.49
CA PRO A 245 7.38 -8.76 6.36
C PRO A 245 8.60 -8.25 7.13
N ARG A 246 9.09 -9.04 8.10
CA ARG A 246 10.37 -8.87 8.77
C ARG A 246 11.52 -9.16 7.79
N LEU A 247 12.60 -8.37 7.87
CA LEU A 247 13.64 -8.36 6.83
C LEU A 247 14.90 -9.12 7.22
N GLY A 248 15.21 -9.17 8.51
CA GLY A 248 16.48 -9.71 8.99
C GLY A 248 16.56 -9.76 10.51
N ASN A 249 17.77 -9.80 11.04
CA ASN A 249 18.06 -9.92 12.46
C ASN A 249 18.22 -8.57 13.18
N PRO A 250 18.37 -8.54 14.52
CA PRO A 250 18.58 -7.31 15.28
C PRO A 250 19.78 -6.46 14.82
N GLU A 251 20.82 -7.07 14.27
CA GLU A 251 21.98 -6.39 13.70
C GLU A 251 21.58 -5.58 12.46
N LEU A 252 20.69 -6.08 11.60
CA LEU A 252 20.11 -5.29 10.50
C LEU A 252 19.32 -4.10 11.04
N ALA A 253 18.47 -4.29 12.05
CA ALA A 253 17.69 -3.20 12.63
C ALA A 253 18.59 -2.13 13.25
N SER A 254 19.69 -2.53 13.89
CA SER A 254 20.68 -1.61 14.46
C SER A 254 21.46 -0.87 13.37
N TYR A 255 21.82 -1.56 12.30
CA TYR A 255 22.46 -0.96 11.13
C TYR A 255 21.55 0.06 10.44
N TRP A 256 20.27 -0.27 10.24
CA TRP A 256 19.25 0.64 9.72
C TRP A 256 19.16 1.92 10.57
N ARG A 257 19.00 1.80 11.90
CA ARG A 257 18.92 2.96 12.80
C ARG A 257 20.17 3.83 12.73
N SER A 258 21.35 3.20 12.73
CA SER A 258 22.62 3.93 12.65
C SER A 258 22.77 4.72 11.35
N LEU A 259 22.36 4.13 10.21
CA LEU A 259 22.34 4.82 8.93
C LEU A 259 21.30 5.96 8.91
N ALA A 260 20.10 5.71 9.43
CA ALA A 260 19.03 6.71 9.50
C ALA A 260 19.45 7.92 10.35
N GLU A 261 20.09 7.69 11.50
CA GLU A 261 20.64 8.74 12.36
C GLU A 261 21.73 9.54 11.63
N SER A 262 22.71 8.84 11.04
CA SER A 262 23.80 9.47 10.27
C SER A 262 23.27 10.31 9.10
N TYR A 263 22.25 9.80 8.41
CA TYR A 263 21.62 10.49 7.28
C TYR A 263 20.89 11.77 7.72
N ARG A 264 20.18 11.72 8.85
CA ARG A 264 19.51 12.90 9.44
C ARG A 264 20.50 13.92 9.99
N GLU A 265 21.61 13.47 10.56
CA GLU A 265 22.68 14.36 11.03
C GLU A 265 23.29 15.13 9.84
N LYS A 266 23.54 14.42 8.72
CA LYS A 266 24.14 15.01 7.52
C LYS A 266 23.19 15.90 6.72
N HIS A 267 21.94 15.48 6.54
CA HIS A 267 20.99 16.13 5.62
C HIS A 267 19.84 16.87 6.33
N GLY A 268 19.83 16.87 7.67
CA GLY A 268 18.83 17.53 8.51
C GLY A 268 17.78 16.55 9.07
N PRO A 269 17.14 16.89 10.21
CA PRO A 269 16.30 15.94 10.96
C PRO A 269 15.07 15.42 10.18
N ARG A 270 14.62 16.17 9.16
CA ARG A 270 13.47 15.83 8.31
C ARG A 270 13.87 15.17 6.98
N SER A 271 15.15 14.89 6.76
CA SER A 271 15.66 14.34 5.50
C SER A 271 15.25 12.89 5.24
N LEU A 272 14.83 12.17 6.28
CA LEU A 272 14.34 10.80 6.18
C LEU A 272 12.94 10.70 6.79
N LEU A 273 12.02 10.00 6.15
CA LEU A 273 10.74 9.64 6.77
C LEU A 273 10.51 8.14 6.61
N GLU A 274 10.14 7.50 7.70
CA GLU A 274 9.92 6.06 7.76
C GLU A 274 8.46 5.82 8.14
N VAL A 275 7.74 5.15 7.25
CA VAL A 275 6.32 4.89 7.43
C VAL A 275 6.05 3.42 7.11
N SER A 276 5.86 2.62 8.16
CA SER A 276 5.55 1.20 8.02
C SER A 276 4.17 0.90 8.56
N VAL A 277 3.22 0.56 7.70
CA VAL A 277 1.84 0.28 8.11
C VAL A 277 1.62 -1.22 8.25
N LYS A 278 1.13 -1.65 9.41
CA LYS A 278 0.66 -3.02 9.67
C LYS A 278 -0.87 -3.01 9.76
N GLY A 279 -1.54 -3.81 8.94
CA GLY A 279 -2.99 -3.90 8.89
C GLY A 279 -3.55 -4.87 9.93
N TYR A 280 -4.75 -4.56 10.44
CA TYR A 280 -5.50 -5.48 11.29
C TYR A 280 -5.68 -6.84 10.59
N ASN A 281 -5.39 -7.92 11.33
CA ASN A 281 -5.52 -9.30 10.87
C ASN A 281 -4.67 -9.65 9.62
N ASP A 282 -3.68 -8.83 9.29
CA ASP A 282 -2.66 -9.16 8.28
C ASP A 282 -1.57 -10.04 8.90
N GLY A 283 -1.36 -11.22 8.32
CA GLY A 283 -0.34 -12.16 8.77
C GLY A 283 1.04 -11.96 8.17
N VAL A 284 1.20 -11.18 7.09
CA VAL A 284 2.51 -11.01 6.44
C VAL A 284 3.53 -10.30 7.33
N PRO A 285 3.18 -9.24 8.10
CA PRO A 285 4.10 -8.66 9.09
C PRO A 285 4.56 -9.65 10.17
N ALA A 286 3.80 -10.72 10.40
CA ALA A 286 4.18 -11.76 11.35
C ALA A 286 5.24 -12.74 10.79
N LEU A 287 5.70 -12.54 9.54
CA LEU A 287 6.66 -13.40 8.86
C LEU A 287 7.93 -12.65 8.43
N PRO A 288 9.08 -13.35 8.37
CA PRO A 288 9.31 -14.63 9.03
C PRO A 288 9.08 -14.52 10.56
N PRO A 289 8.80 -15.65 11.25
CA PRO A 289 8.44 -15.62 12.66
C PRO A 289 9.51 -14.98 13.55
N ALA A 290 9.08 -14.21 14.55
CA ALA A 290 9.97 -13.54 15.49
C ALA A 290 10.85 -14.53 16.28
N PHE A 291 10.31 -15.71 16.64
CA PHE A 291 11.06 -16.73 17.40
C PHE A 291 12.26 -17.30 16.63
N LEU A 292 12.32 -17.15 15.30
CA LEU A 292 13.51 -17.52 14.53
C LEU A 292 14.63 -16.47 14.70
N GLY A 293 14.35 -15.30 15.26
CA GLY A 293 15.26 -14.16 15.41
C GLY A 293 15.11 -13.08 14.32
N TYR A 294 13.97 -13.06 13.60
CA TYR A 294 13.66 -11.99 12.65
C TYR A 294 12.98 -10.82 13.35
N VAL A 295 13.31 -9.60 12.94
CA VAL A 295 12.77 -8.34 13.50
C VAL A 295 12.31 -7.37 12.40
N HIS A 296 11.51 -6.39 12.78
CA HIS A 296 11.25 -5.22 11.93
C HIS A 296 12.39 -4.19 12.09
N VAL A 297 12.61 -3.41 11.04
CA VAL A 297 13.64 -2.33 11.06
C VAL A 297 13.05 -0.97 11.43
N CYS A 298 11.77 -0.74 11.14
CA CYS A 298 11.08 0.49 11.47
C CYS A 298 10.82 0.60 12.97
N THR A 299 11.30 1.68 13.58
CA THR A 299 11.19 1.90 15.03
C THR A 299 9.84 2.49 15.44
N ASN A 300 9.17 3.23 14.55
CA ASN A 300 7.89 3.89 14.84
C ASN A 300 6.84 3.48 13.78
N PRO A 301 6.37 2.21 13.78
CA PRO A 301 5.39 1.79 12.79
C PRO A 301 4.00 2.36 13.08
N TYR A 302 3.11 2.17 12.14
CA TYR A 302 1.70 2.50 12.25
C TYR A 302 0.86 1.24 12.20
N PHE A 303 -0.28 1.27 12.89
CA PHE A 303 -1.27 0.19 12.87
C PHE A 303 -2.57 0.70 12.24
N LEU A 304 -3.05 0.01 11.20
CA LEU A 304 -4.32 0.30 10.54
C LEU A 304 -5.40 -0.64 11.09
N CYS A 305 -6.41 -0.09 11.74
CA CYS A 305 -7.55 -0.84 12.25
C CYS A 305 -8.84 -0.07 11.95
N GLU A 306 -9.81 -0.73 11.33
CA GLU A 306 -11.15 -0.16 11.06
C GLU A 306 -11.12 1.17 10.29
N GLY A 307 -10.16 1.33 9.37
CA GLY A 307 -9.99 2.57 8.59
C GLY A 307 -9.25 3.69 9.31
N GLN A 308 -8.92 3.51 10.59
CA GLN A 308 -8.15 4.45 11.39
C GLN A 308 -6.69 4.00 11.50
N ILE A 309 -5.77 4.97 11.40
CA ILE A 309 -4.33 4.75 11.56
C ILE A 309 -3.92 5.22 12.95
N TYR A 310 -3.13 4.40 13.63
CA TYR A 310 -2.59 4.64 14.97
C TYR A 310 -1.06 4.62 14.93
N CYS A 311 -0.43 5.55 15.64
CA CYS A 311 1.00 5.53 15.95
C CYS A 311 1.28 4.38 16.93
N VAL A 312 2.22 3.51 16.60
CA VAL A 312 2.67 2.44 17.52
C VAL A 312 3.87 2.96 18.32
N PRO A 313 3.87 2.83 19.66
CA PRO A 313 5.02 3.22 20.47
C PRO A 313 6.28 2.44 20.08
N PRO A 314 7.49 3.05 20.16
CA PRO A 314 8.74 2.37 19.84
C PRO A 314 8.97 1.04 20.57
N SER A 315 8.56 0.95 21.83
CA SER A 315 8.66 -0.28 22.62
C SER A 315 7.81 -1.42 22.06
N GLU A 316 6.80 -1.10 21.26
CA GLU A 316 5.84 -2.06 20.72
C GLU A 316 6.08 -2.36 19.23
N CYS A 317 7.16 -1.85 18.63
CA CYS A 317 7.40 -1.89 17.18
C CYS A 317 7.46 -3.31 16.58
N GLU A 318 7.82 -4.32 17.38
CA GLU A 318 7.87 -5.73 16.94
C GLU A 318 6.50 -6.44 16.93
N HIS A 319 5.50 -5.86 17.58
CA HIS A 319 4.16 -6.42 17.63
C HIS A 319 3.41 -6.16 16.31
N THR A 320 2.58 -7.13 15.93
CA THR A 320 1.79 -7.10 14.69
C THR A 320 0.29 -7.15 14.96
N VAL A 321 -0.12 -7.40 16.20
CA VAL A 321 -1.52 -7.39 16.64
C VAL A 321 -1.65 -6.53 17.88
N PHE A 322 -2.65 -5.65 17.85
CA PHE A 322 -2.98 -4.72 18.93
C PHE A 322 -4.45 -4.83 19.28
N THR A 323 -4.76 -4.62 20.55
CA THR A 323 -6.13 -4.30 20.99
C THR A 323 -6.33 -2.80 20.82
N VAL A 324 -7.45 -2.38 20.23
CA VAL A 324 -7.85 -0.97 20.13
C VAL A 324 -9.01 -0.73 21.09
N ALA A 325 -8.88 0.26 21.95
CA ALA A 325 -9.96 0.69 22.84
C ALA A 325 -11.11 1.24 21.99
N LYS A 326 -12.32 0.71 22.19
CA LYS A 326 -13.52 1.26 21.56
C LYS A 326 -13.81 2.61 22.19
N ASP A 327 -13.85 3.63 21.36
CA ASP A 327 -14.34 4.94 21.78
C ASP A 327 -15.82 5.02 21.39
N GLU A 328 -16.71 4.96 22.39
CA GLU A 328 -18.16 5.04 22.19
C GLU A 328 -18.60 6.38 21.57
N ASN A 329 -17.74 7.41 21.61
CA ASN A 329 -17.96 8.71 20.99
C ASN A 329 -17.23 8.88 19.64
N SER A 330 -16.45 7.87 19.19
CA SER A 330 -15.80 7.94 17.89
C SER A 330 -16.86 7.82 16.79
N ASN A 331 -17.06 8.92 16.08
CA ASN A 331 -17.95 8.98 14.92
C ASN A 331 -17.30 8.36 13.68
N THR A 332 -16.42 7.38 13.87
CA THR A 332 -15.88 6.58 12.78
C THR A 332 -17.02 5.71 12.29
N GLY A 333 -17.49 5.96 11.07
CA GLY A 333 -18.52 5.14 10.43
C GLY A 333 -18.16 3.65 10.44
N PRO A 334 -19.09 2.78 10.05
CA PRO A 334 -18.84 1.34 10.04
C PRO A 334 -17.54 1.01 9.30
N SER A 335 -16.71 0.17 9.93
CA SER A 335 -15.44 -0.30 9.36
C SER A 335 -15.67 -0.80 7.93
N ILE A 336 -14.91 -0.25 6.99
CA ILE A 336 -15.00 -0.66 5.58
C ILE A 336 -14.47 -2.10 5.37
N PHE A 337 -13.56 -2.57 6.24
CA PHE A 337 -12.95 -3.91 6.17
C PHE A 337 -12.86 -4.59 7.56
N PRO A 338 -13.98 -4.97 8.20
CA PRO A 338 -14.00 -5.49 9.58
C PRO A 338 -13.24 -6.81 9.79
N ARG A 339 -13.04 -7.63 8.75
CA ARG A 339 -12.20 -8.84 8.85
C ARG A 339 -10.71 -8.54 8.66
N GLY A 340 -10.36 -7.32 8.27
CA GLY A 340 -9.00 -6.91 7.92
C GLY A 340 -8.34 -7.87 6.94
N GLY A 341 -7.02 -8.00 6.98
CA GLY A 341 -6.26 -8.92 6.14
C GLY A 341 -5.31 -8.21 5.18
N HIS A 342 -4.41 -8.99 4.59
CA HIS A 342 -3.29 -8.47 3.82
C HIS A 342 -3.68 -7.60 2.60
N ASN A 343 -4.86 -7.82 2.04
CA ASN A 343 -5.33 -7.13 0.84
C ASN A 343 -6.19 -5.88 1.16
N TYR A 344 -6.24 -5.46 2.42
CA TYR A 344 -7.12 -4.37 2.88
C TYR A 344 -6.32 -3.30 3.61
N TYR A 345 -5.78 -2.36 2.83
CA TYR A 345 -5.06 -1.19 3.33
C TYR A 345 -5.66 0.05 2.65
N VAL A 346 -6.56 0.76 3.33
CA VAL A 346 -7.34 1.93 2.84
C VAL A 346 -8.28 1.62 1.65
N GLN A 347 -7.82 0.90 0.62
CA GLN A 347 -8.61 0.43 -0.53
C GLN A 347 -8.73 -1.10 -0.55
N ASP A 348 -9.73 -1.59 -1.30
CA ASP A 348 -9.95 -3.02 -1.56
C ASP A 348 -9.06 -3.49 -2.71
N LEU A 349 -7.97 -4.18 -2.35
CA LEU A 349 -6.99 -4.66 -3.32
C LEU A 349 -7.51 -5.86 -4.14
N GLU A 350 -8.43 -6.64 -3.59
CA GLU A 350 -9.07 -7.77 -4.31
C GLU A 350 -9.98 -7.25 -5.43
N LYS A 351 -10.69 -6.15 -5.18
CA LYS A 351 -11.48 -5.45 -6.21
C LYS A 351 -10.56 -4.84 -7.26
N LEU A 352 -9.50 -4.14 -6.85
CA LEU A 352 -8.52 -3.57 -7.80
C LEU A 352 -7.94 -4.66 -8.71
N GLY A 353 -7.36 -5.71 -8.12
CA GLY A 353 -6.71 -6.79 -8.86
C GLY A 353 -7.65 -7.47 -9.84
N ARG A 354 -8.89 -7.77 -9.42
CA ARG A 354 -9.92 -8.34 -10.29
C ARG A 354 -10.28 -7.45 -11.47
N CYS A 355 -10.40 -6.15 -11.23
CA CYS A 355 -10.67 -5.20 -12.32
C CYS A 355 -9.48 -5.10 -13.28
N MET A 356 -8.24 -5.12 -12.77
CA MET A 356 -7.03 -5.12 -13.59
C MET A 356 -6.92 -6.39 -14.44
N GLU A 357 -7.22 -7.58 -13.87
CA GLU A 357 -7.30 -8.84 -14.63
C GLU A 357 -8.34 -8.75 -15.76
N TRP A 358 -9.47 -8.09 -15.51
CA TRP A 358 -10.48 -7.92 -16.55
C TRP A 358 -10.00 -7.02 -17.66
N ILE A 359 -9.35 -5.92 -17.33
CA ILE A 359 -8.75 -4.99 -18.28
C ILE A 359 -7.72 -5.73 -19.12
N ASP A 360 -6.75 -6.40 -18.50
CA ASP A 360 -5.69 -7.14 -19.19
C ASP A 360 -6.25 -8.14 -20.21
N VAL A 361 -7.30 -8.88 -19.83
CA VAL A 361 -7.97 -9.83 -20.74
C VAL A 361 -8.68 -9.15 -21.92
N VAL A 362 -9.23 -7.94 -21.75
CA VAL A 362 -10.01 -7.26 -22.80
C VAL A 362 -9.20 -6.23 -23.59
N SER A 363 -8.04 -5.81 -23.08
CA SER A 363 -7.21 -4.74 -23.62
C SER A 363 -6.07 -5.22 -24.52
N SER A 364 -5.96 -6.53 -24.80
CA SER A 364 -4.93 -7.23 -25.59
C SER A 364 -4.72 -6.73 -27.04
N GLY A 365 -4.49 -5.43 -27.23
CA GLY A 365 -4.23 -4.74 -28.50
C GLY A 365 -5.47 -4.24 -29.25
N GLU A 366 -6.68 -4.45 -28.73
CA GLU A 366 -7.91 -4.18 -29.46
C GLU A 366 -8.60 -2.87 -29.03
N ALA A 367 -8.89 -2.00 -30.00
CA ALA A 367 -9.74 -0.83 -29.78
C ALA A 367 -11.12 -1.22 -29.20
N GLY A 368 -11.73 -0.29 -28.44
CA GLY A 368 -13.05 -0.51 -27.82
C GLY A 368 -13.06 -1.45 -26.62
N TRP A 369 -11.89 -1.72 -26.00
CA TRP A 369 -11.79 -2.54 -24.79
C TRP A 369 -12.59 -2.00 -23.61
N GLU A 370 -12.84 -0.69 -23.57
CA GLU A 370 -13.65 0.00 -22.57
C GLU A 370 -15.05 -0.59 -22.44
N GLU A 371 -15.75 -0.75 -23.56
CA GLU A 371 -17.11 -1.31 -23.58
C GLU A 371 -17.11 -2.79 -23.23
N ARG A 372 -16.06 -3.52 -23.61
CA ARG A 372 -15.86 -4.92 -23.19
C ARG A 372 -15.63 -5.03 -21.68
N TYR A 373 -14.84 -4.12 -21.10
CA TYR A 373 -14.62 -4.03 -19.65
C TYR A 373 -15.93 -3.74 -18.92
N LYS A 374 -16.68 -2.69 -19.33
CA LYS A 374 -17.98 -2.34 -18.73
C LYS A 374 -18.96 -3.50 -18.80
N LYS A 375 -19.05 -4.18 -19.95
CA LYS A 375 -19.91 -5.36 -20.11
C LYS A 375 -19.50 -6.49 -19.17
N LYS A 376 -18.20 -6.75 -19.01
CA LYS A 376 -17.67 -7.79 -18.11
C LYS A 376 -17.96 -7.45 -16.64
N LYS A 377 -17.77 -6.19 -16.23
CA LYS A 377 -18.13 -5.67 -14.90
C LYS A 377 -19.63 -5.85 -14.63
N ALA A 378 -20.51 -5.38 -15.53
CA ALA A 378 -21.95 -5.49 -15.37
C ALA A 378 -22.45 -6.95 -15.31
N GLN A 379 -21.86 -7.84 -16.11
CA GLN A 379 -22.15 -9.28 -16.04
C GLN A 379 -21.77 -9.88 -14.68
N TRP A 380 -20.63 -9.46 -14.14
CA TRP A 380 -20.19 -9.89 -12.82
C TRP A 380 -21.14 -9.37 -11.73
N GLU A 381 -21.43 -8.07 -11.72
CA GLU A 381 -22.36 -7.46 -10.75
C GLU A 381 -23.73 -8.12 -10.77
N LYS A 382 -24.30 -8.38 -11.96
CA LYS A 382 -25.56 -9.10 -12.11
C LYS A 382 -25.50 -10.52 -11.54
N LYS A 383 -24.39 -11.24 -11.73
CA LYS A 383 -24.19 -12.59 -11.17
C LYS A 383 -24.18 -12.57 -9.64
N TRP A 384 -23.61 -11.55 -9.04
CA TRP A 384 -23.53 -11.41 -7.58
C TRP A 384 -24.84 -10.94 -6.96
N MET A 385 -25.52 -9.99 -7.58
CA MET A 385 -26.88 -9.59 -7.21
C MET A 385 -27.84 -10.79 -7.22
N ASN A 386 -27.74 -11.66 -8.24
CA ASN A 386 -28.56 -12.87 -8.34
C ASN A 386 -28.17 -14.00 -7.36
N ARG A 387 -26.99 -13.93 -6.74
CA ARG A 387 -26.58 -14.86 -5.68
C ARG A 387 -27.11 -14.43 -4.32
N GLY A 388 -27.15 -13.12 -4.05
CA GLY A 388 -27.75 -12.56 -2.84
C GLY A 388 -29.27 -12.81 -2.77
N SER A 389 -29.97 -12.79 -3.91
CA SER A 389 -31.43 -13.00 -3.97
C SER A 389 -31.89 -14.47 -3.89
N ARG A 390 -30.97 -15.44 -3.91
CA ARG A 390 -31.30 -16.88 -3.75
C ARG A 390 -31.13 -17.39 -2.31
N GLY A 391 -30.77 -16.51 -1.38
CA GLY A 391 -30.57 -16.81 0.03
C GLY A 391 -31.64 -16.25 0.97
N THR A 392 -32.71 -15.65 0.44
CA THR A 392 -33.87 -15.16 1.21
C THR A 392 -35.03 -16.15 1.16
#